data_AF-A0A966Q3W2-F1
#
_entry.id   AF-A0A966Q3W2-F1
#
_cell.length_a   1.000
_cell.length_b   1.000
_cell.length_c   1.000
_cell.angle_alpha   90.00
_cell.angle_beta   90.00
_cell.angle_gamma   90.00
#
_symmetry.space_group_name_H-M   'P 1'
#
loop_
_entity.id
_entity.type
_entity.pdbx_description
1 polymer ?
#
loop_
_entity_poly.entity_id
_entity_poly.type
_entity_poly.pdbx_seq_one_letter_code
_entity_poly.pdbx_strand_id
1 'polypeptide(L)'
;MSKVRVKEVKRAVGDVNINGMFEEMLGVKDAEKSIIIPKFVFVRNTLRHIYRVFIQFHDMLIKDFGQFSEGLEDVKKFAEELKESTYLKHDHEEKETAYDSVEQADMNGLYRKLKENQYVKSLVVLCSNLNRYQNNFTDSKALKLNFINQEPGLTFNMFSFSRLDFKALWASNNMKESVKRYVLMVLASIHKHTHALYKCITSPDIDVEKFTVVLVSAIGELRKHPRLHRCHNAFKRIEQSVELLKEKFNDYYRESVASQNPDMIVMNFIIDVSNQGGANATLTREFRTIIQYMHEASQKSGKTKDPNIQKVFNMLNSNFALMEQKTGIKTTPFTEEENAAGNGTGDTAGNVAGNGTGDTAGNVAGNGTSNGTGNTATDEVSKANKEKQRAKNALKKKKKRANKLANKVVESADAEAGDAEAGDAEAGDAEAEAEEVVSDVEAEEVESGDTDAAEAGNAVEAGDAAAETGTIE
;
A
#
# COMPACT_ATOMS: atom_id res chain seq x y z
N MET A 1 44.87 -31.92 27.28
CA MET A 1 43.54 -31.27 27.22
C MET A 1 43.18 -31.07 25.76
N SER A 2 41.99 -31.50 25.32
CA SER A 2 41.59 -31.43 23.90
C SER A 2 40.92 -30.09 23.58
N LYS A 3 41.36 -29.41 22.51
CA LYS A 3 40.68 -28.20 22.01
C LYS A 3 39.43 -28.58 21.24
N VAL A 4 38.27 -28.49 21.89
CA VAL A 4 36.96 -28.63 21.23
C VAL A 4 36.78 -27.46 20.26
N ARG A 5 36.86 -27.72 18.96
CA ARG A 5 36.45 -26.77 17.92
C ARG A 5 34.92 -26.69 17.91
N VAL A 6 34.36 -25.59 18.39
CA VAL A 6 32.95 -25.26 18.16
C VAL A 6 32.74 -25.08 16.66
N LYS A 7 32.04 -26.01 16.01
CA LYS A 7 31.59 -25.84 14.62
C LYS A 7 30.52 -24.76 14.58
N GLU A 8 30.78 -23.68 13.84
CA GLU A 8 29.76 -22.67 13.55
C GLU A 8 28.51 -23.31 12.93
N VAL A 9 27.33 -22.95 13.45
CA VAL A 9 26.04 -23.45 12.96
C VAL A 9 25.62 -22.66 11.72
N LYS A 10 26.38 -22.80 10.62
CA LYS A 10 26.05 -22.27 9.29
C LYS A 10 25.15 -23.21 8.47
N ARG A 11 24.64 -24.30 9.06
CA ARG A 11 24.24 -25.51 8.31
C ARG A 11 22.82 -26.06 8.55
N ALA A 12 21.91 -25.25 9.11
CA ALA A 12 20.52 -25.68 9.36
C ALA A 12 19.48 -25.10 8.39
N VAL A 13 19.89 -24.18 7.50
CA VAL A 13 19.06 -23.56 6.44
C VAL A 13 19.89 -23.39 5.14
N GLY A 14 20.97 -24.17 5.01
CA GLY A 14 22.07 -23.86 4.07
C GLY A 14 22.14 -24.69 2.79
N ASP A 15 21.46 -25.85 2.72
CA ASP A 15 21.55 -26.77 1.57
C ASP A 15 20.31 -26.72 0.64
N VAL A 16 19.25 -25.99 1.02
CA VAL A 16 18.14 -25.67 0.11
C VAL A 16 18.43 -24.35 -0.60
N ASN A 17 18.24 -24.29 -1.92
CA ASN A 17 18.62 -23.17 -2.80
C ASN A 17 17.80 -21.86 -2.61
N ILE A 18 17.27 -21.63 -1.41
CA ILE A 18 16.42 -20.49 -1.04
C ILE A 18 17.20 -19.19 -1.18
N ASN A 19 18.48 -19.17 -0.79
CA ASN A 19 19.36 -18.00 -0.94
C ASN A 19 19.50 -17.60 -2.41
N GLY A 20 19.69 -18.57 -3.32
CA GLY A 20 19.76 -18.31 -4.76
C GLY A 20 18.45 -17.75 -5.32
N MET A 21 17.30 -18.25 -4.84
CA MET A 21 15.99 -17.69 -5.25
C MET A 21 15.73 -16.31 -4.63
N PHE A 22 16.18 -16.03 -3.40
CA PHE A 22 16.13 -14.69 -2.84
C PHE A 22 17.08 -13.72 -3.57
N GLU A 23 18.24 -14.17 -4.02
CA GLU A 23 19.13 -13.39 -4.88
C GLU A 23 18.49 -13.09 -6.24
N GLU A 24 17.77 -14.05 -6.84
CA GLU A 24 16.95 -13.81 -8.06
C GLU A 24 15.82 -12.80 -7.78
N MET A 25 15.08 -12.95 -6.68
CA MET A 25 14.02 -12.02 -6.28
C MET A 25 14.51 -10.60 -6.01
N LEU A 26 15.70 -10.44 -5.45
CA LEU A 26 16.33 -9.15 -5.18
C LEU A 26 17.06 -8.58 -6.42
N GLY A 27 17.05 -9.29 -7.56
CA GLY A 27 17.72 -8.90 -8.80
C GLY A 27 19.26 -8.96 -8.74
N VAL A 28 19.81 -9.63 -7.72
CA VAL A 28 21.25 -9.90 -7.55
C VAL A 28 21.71 -10.99 -8.51
N LYS A 29 20.84 -11.96 -8.79
CA LYS A 29 21.05 -13.05 -9.75
C LYS A 29 20.04 -12.97 -10.89
N ASP A 30 20.47 -13.37 -12.09
CA ASP A 30 19.63 -13.38 -13.28
C ASP A 30 18.58 -14.50 -13.24
N ALA A 31 17.34 -14.16 -13.58
CA ALA A 31 16.20 -15.06 -13.58
C ALA A 31 16.15 -15.95 -14.85
N GLU A 32 15.42 -17.07 -14.77
CA GLU A 32 15.26 -18.03 -15.88
C GLU A 32 14.54 -17.39 -17.09
N LYS A 33 14.99 -17.70 -18.32
CA LYS A 33 14.41 -17.15 -19.57
C LYS A 33 12.89 -17.38 -19.66
N SER A 34 12.42 -18.54 -19.21
CA SER A 34 11.01 -18.96 -19.15
C SER A 34 10.12 -18.01 -18.34
N ILE A 35 10.68 -17.29 -17.37
CA ILE A 35 9.96 -16.34 -16.51
C ILE A 35 10.05 -14.92 -17.09
N ILE A 36 11.23 -14.55 -17.62
CA ILE A 36 11.50 -13.19 -18.12
C ILE A 36 10.88 -12.92 -19.49
N ILE A 37 10.93 -13.86 -20.43
CA ILE A 37 10.44 -13.64 -21.81
C ILE A 37 8.95 -13.28 -21.84
N PRO A 38 8.03 -14.02 -21.18
CA PRO A 38 6.60 -13.67 -21.17
C PRO A 38 6.34 -12.27 -20.59
N LYS A 39 7.00 -11.93 -19.48
CA LYS A 39 6.89 -10.59 -18.86
C LYS A 39 7.43 -9.48 -19.76
N PHE A 40 8.58 -9.69 -20.39
CA PHE A 40 9.20 -8.71 -21.29
C PHE A 40 8.30 -8.40 -22.50
N VAL A 41 7.77 -9.44 -23.14
CA VAL A 41 6.82 -9.32 -24.25
C VAL A 41 5.53 -8.64 -23.80
N PHE A 42 4.96 -9.06 -22.67
CA PHE A 42 3.76 -8.45 -22.10
C PHE A 42 3.94 -6.94 -21.85
N VAL A 43 5.07 -6.55 -21.24
CA VAL A 43 5.38 -5.13 -21.00
C VAL A 43 5.50 -4.38 -22.34
N ARG A 44 6.29 -4.87 -23.30
CA ARG A 44 6.46 -4.18 -24.60
C ARG A 44 5.15 -4.02 -25.37
N ASN A 45 4.30 -5.05 -25.40
CA ASN A 45 2.99 -4.99 -26.05
C ASN A 45 2.01 -4.05 -25.30
N THR A 46 2.07 -4.03 -23.96
CA THR A 46 1.29 -3.07 -23.17
C THR A 46 1.72 -1.62 -23.43
N LEU A 47 3.03 -1.36 -23.54
CA LEU A 47 3.57 -0.04 -23.88
C LEU A 47 3.16 0.40 -25.30
N ARG A 48 3.17 -0.49 -26.30
CA ARG A 48 2.62 -0.22 -27.64
C ARG A 48 1.16 0.21 -27.60
N HIS A 49 0.34 -0.46 -26.78
CA HIS A 49 -1.07 -0.11 -26.65
C HIS A 49 -1.24 1.28 -26.02
N ILE A 50 -0.50 1.56 -24.93
CA ILE A 50 -0.51 2.88 -24.26
C ILE A 50 -0.07 3.98 -25.22
N TYR A 51 1.02 3.77 -25.98
CA TYR A 51 1.49 4.68 -27.03
C TYR A 51 0.37 5.01 -28.04
N ARG A 52 -0.26 3.99 -28.63
CA ARG A 52 -1.37 4.17 -29.58
C ARG A 52 -2.54 4.96 -28.99
N VAL A 53 -2.91 4.67 -27.75
CA VAL A 53 -4.00 5.37 -27.07
C VAL A 53 -3.68 6.86 -26.86
N PHE A 54 -2.43 7.21 -26.52
CA PHE A 54 -2.02 8.62 -26.41
C PHE A 54 -1.98 9.34 -27.76
N ILE A 55 -1.46 8.73 -28.82
CA ILE A 55 -1.45 9.32 -30.16
C ILE A 55 -2.89 9.53 -30.67
N GLN A 56 -3.76 8.52 -30.53
CA GLN A 56 -5.17 8.63 -30.92
C GLN A 56 -5.91 9.70 -30.08
N PHE A 57 -5.61 9.83 -28.79
CA PHE A 57 -6.16 10.87 -27.93
C PHE A 57 -5.75 12.27 -28.39
N HIS A 58 -4.47 12.48 -28.70
CA HIS A 58 -3.97 13.72 -29.29
C HIS A 58 -4.67 14.03 -30.62
N ASP A 59 -4.58 13.13 -31.60
CA ASP A 59 -4.99 13.39 -33.00
C ASP A 59 -6.50 13.63 -33.13
N MET A 60 -7.29 13.06 -32.22
CA MET A 60 -8.74 13.26 -32.16
C MET A 60 -9.12 14.61 -31.54
N LEU A 61 -8.40 15.08 -30.51
CA LEU A 61 -8.76 16.31 -29.79
C LEU A 61 -8.12 17.57 -30.37
N ILE A 62 -6.91 17.50 -30.91
CA ILE A 62 -6.12 18.68 -31.32
C ILE A 62 -6.85 19.61 -32.31
N LYS A 63 -7.75 19.05 -33.12
CA LYS A 63 -8.54 19.77 -34.14
C LYS A 63 -9.67 20.60 -33.55
N ASP A 64 -10.36 20.06 -32.54
CA ASP A 64 -11.54 20.68 -31.91
C ASP A 64 -11.16 21.52 -30.68
N PHE A 65 -9.94 21.36 -30.16
CA PHE A 65 -9.48 21.91 -28.87
C PHE A 65 -8.13 22.65 -29.01
N GLY A 66 -7.95 23.43 -30.08
CA GLY A 66 -6.69 24.11 -30.39
C GLY A 66 -6.16 25.06 -29.28
N GLN A 67 -7.02 25.60 -28.43
CA GLN A 67 -6.62 26.38 -27.25
C GLN A 67 -5.92 25.56 -26.15
N PHE A 68 -6.01 24.22 -26.22
CA PHE A 68 -5.31 23.27 -25.35
C PHE A 68 -4.16 22.55 -26.07
N SER A 69 -3.75 23.05 -27.25
CA SER A 69 -2.72 22.45 -28.10
C SER A 69 -1.41 22.18 -27.37
N GLU A 70 -0.93 23.10 -26.54
CA GLU A 70 0.29 22.90 -25.74
C GLU A 70 0.20 21.66 -24.83
N GLY A 71 -0.91 21.50 -24.11
CA GLY A 71 -1.12 20.34 -23.23
C GLY A 71 -1.29 19.03 -24.01
N LEU A 72 -1.91 19.09 -25.20
CA LEU A 72 -2.07 17.92 -26.08
C LEU A 72 -0.73 17.51 -26.73
N GLU A 73 0.06 18.46 -27.22
CA GLU A 73 1.40 18.19 -27.76
C GLU A 73 2.36 17.67 -26.69
N ASP A 74 2.25 18.11 -25.42
CA ASP A 74 2.97 17.48 -24.30
C ASP A 74 2.64 15.96 -24.19
N VAL A 75 1.38 15.55 -24.40
CA VAL A 75 0.96 14.14 -24.38
C VAL A 75 1.54 13.35 -25.56
N LYS A 76 1.51 13.91 -26.77
CA LYS A 76 2.08 13.30 -27.98
C LYS A 76 3.59 13.17 -27.88
N LYS A 77 4.27 14.21 -27.39
CA LYS A 77 5.71 14.20 -27.12
C LYS A 77 6.08 13.07 -26.15
N PHE A 78 5.40 12.97 -25.01
CA PHE A 78 5.61 11.89 -24.05
C PHE A 78 5.42 10.50 -24.69
N ALA A 79 4.44 10.34 -25.58
CA ALA A 79 4.19 9.08 -26.27
C ALA A 79 5.33 8.71 -27.25
N GLU A 80 5.82 9.64 -28.07
CA GLU A 80 6.95 9.38 -28.97
C GLU A 80 8.27 9.13 -28.21
N GLU A 81 8.56 9.91 -27.16
CA GLU A 81 9.74 9.70 -26.31
C GLU A 81 9.68 8.35 -25.56
N LEU A 82 8.49 7.90 -25.16
CA LEU A 82 8.26 6.55 -24.64
C LEU A 82 8.59 5.48 -25.69
N LYS A 83 8.11 5.64 -26.93
CA LYS A 83 8.33 4.70 -28.05
C LYS A 83 9.81 4.56 -28.40
N GLU A 84 10.52 5.68 -28.50
CA GLU A 84 11.94 5.74 -28.79
C GLU A 84 12.76 5.09 -27.66
N SER A 85 12.59 5.57 -26.42
CA SER A 85 13.39 5.13 -25.26
C SER A 85 13.15 3.67 -24.83
N THR A 86 12.04 3.06 -25.25
CA THR A 86 11.74 1.63 -25.00
C THR A 86 11.97 0.75 -26.24
N TYR A 87 12.54 1.31 -27.32
CA TYR A 87 12.92 0.61 -28.55
C TYR A 87 11.77 -0.20 -29.17
N LEU A 88 10.58 0.41 -29.28
CA LEU A 88 9.42 -0.20 -29.94
C LEU A 88 9.55 -0.08 -31.46
N LYS A 89 10.42 -0.92 -32.06
CA LYS A 89 10.81 -0.90 -33.48
C LYS A 89 9.66 -1.09 -34.48
N HIS A 90 8.60 -1.78 -34.07
CA HIS A 90 7.48 -2.16 -34.91
C HIS A 90 6.17 -1.98 -34.14
N ASP A 91 5.12 -1.57 -34.85
CA ASP A 91 3.79 -1.38 -34.28
C ASP A 91 3.09 -2.72 -33.98
N HIS A 92 3.48 -3.81 -34.63
CA HIS A 92 2.91 -5.13 -34.38
C HIS A 92 3.29 -5.68 -33.00
N GLU A 93 2.41 -6.50 -32.43
CA GLU A 93 2.67 -7.21 -31.17
C GLU A 93 3.80 -8.22 -31.35
N GLU A 94 4.71 -8.25 -30.38
CA GLU A 94 5.77 -9.25 -30.32
C GLU A 94 5.24 -10.56 -29.73
N LYS A 95 5.91 -11.66 -30.10
CA LYS A 95 5.68 -13.00 -29.57
C LYS A 95 6.92 -13.47 -28.81
N GLU A 96 6.72 -14.35 -27.83
CA GLU A 96 7.79 -14.92 -27.01
C GLU A 96 8.88 -15.59 -27.86
N THR A 97 8.48 -16.30 -28.92
CA THR A 97 9.38 -16.98 -29.87
C THR A 97 10.37 -16.06 -30.61
N ALA A 98 10.19 -14.74 -30.55
CA ALA A 98 11.17 -13.78 -31.09
C ALA A 98 12.43 -13.68 -30.21
N TYR A 99 12.41 -14.25 -29.00
CA TYR A 99 13.46 -14.12 -27.99
C TYR A 99 14.13 -15.46 -27.61
N ASP A 100 13.69 -16.59 -28.17
CA ASP A 100 14.24 -17.93 -27.88
C ASP A 100 15.76 -18.02 -28.10
N SER A 101 16.26 -17.31 -29.11
CA SER A 101 17.68 -17.28 -29.49
C SER A 101 18.53 -16.25 -28.73
N VAL A 102 17.94 -15.42 -27.87
CA VAL A 102 18.66 -14.38 -27.12
C VAL A 102 19.20 -14.96 -25.81
N GLU A 103 20.43 -14.64 -25.44
CA GLU A 103 21.07 -15.21 -24.25
C GLU A 103 20.43 -14.76 -22.92
N GLN A 104 20.59 -15.57 -21.86
CA GLN A 104 19.85 -15.34 -20.60
C GLN A 104 20.27 -14.03 -19.93
N ALA A 105 21.57 -13.74 -19.90
CA ALA A 105 22.11 -12.49 -19.37
C ALA A 105 21.63 -11.29 -20.19
N ASP A 106 21.59 -11.40 -21.52
CA ASP A 106 21.10 -10.34 -22.41
C ASP A 106 19.60 -10.08 -22.21
N MET A 107 18.77 -11.12 -22.09
CA MET A 107 17.33 -10.97 -21.80
C MET A 107 17.08 -10.34 -20.43
N ASN A 108 17.83 -10.73 -19.40
CA ASN A 108 17.75 -10.09 -18.08
C ASN A 108 18.18 -8.62 -18.16
N GLY A 109 19.27 -8.31 -18.88
CA GLY A 109 19.73 -6.95 -19.11
C GLY A 109 18.73 -6.08 -19.88
N LEU A 110 18.08 -6.61 -20.91
CA LEU A 110 17.02 -5.94 -21.67
C LEU A 110 15.80 -5.65 -20.81
N TYR A 111 15.33 -6.62 -20.02
CA TYR A 111 14.18 -6.43 -19.14
C TYR A 111 14.47 -5.49 -17.98
N ARG A 112 15.67 -5.56 -17.37
CA ARG A 112 16.11 -4.62 -16.32
C ARG A 112 16.12 -3.18 -16.84
N LYS A 113 16.73 -2.93 -18.02
CA LYS A 113 16.69 -1.61 -18.70
C LYS A 113 15.27 -1.13 -18.97
N LEU A 114 14.35 -2.04 -19.32
CA LEU A 114 12.95 -1.70 -19.57
C LEU A 114 12.19 -1.34 -18.28
N LYS A 115 12.41 -2.06 -17.17
CA LYS A 115 11.85 -1.72 -15.84
C LYS A 115 12.42 -0.40 -15.30
N GLU A 116 13.69 -0.11 -15.58
CA GLU A 116 14.39 1.07 -15.10
C GLU A 116 14.13 2.34 -15.93
N ASN A 117 13.56 2.20 -17.14
CA ASN A 117 13.23 3.30 -18.04
C ASN A 117 12.33 4.36 -17.36
N GLN A 118 12.66 5.64 -17.55
CA GLN A 118 11.97 6.76 -16.89
C GLN A 118 10.50 6.91 -17.30
N TYR A 119 10.14 6.63 -18.55
CA TYR A 119 8.76 6.71 -19.04
C TYR A 119 7.91 5.56 -18.49
N VAL A 120 8.48 4.36 -18.35
CA VAL A 120 7.83 3.22 -17.67
C VAL A 120 7.56 3.57 -16.20
N LYS A 121 8.51 4.20 -15.49
CA LYS A 121 8.29 4.74 -14.14
C LYS A 121 7.22 5.84 -14.10
N SER A 122 7.20 6.75 -15.07
CA SER A 122 6.15 7.78 -15.19
C SER A 122 4.76 7.20 -15.41
N LEU A 123 4.62 6.13 -16.20
CA LEU A 123 3.36 5.40 -16.38
C LEU A 123 2.87 4.73 -15.09
N VAL A 124 3.78 4.30 -14.21
CA VAL A 124 3.46 3.75 -12.89
C VAL A 124 2.96 4.83 -11.94
N VAL A 125 3.58 6.02 -11.97
CA VAL A 125 3.07 7.19 -11.23
C VAL A 125 1.69 7.60 -11.74
N LEU A 126 1.49 7.61 -13.06
CA LEU A 126 0.17 7.85 -13.66
C LEU A 126 -0.87 6.81 -13.22
N CYS A 127 -0.52 5.53 -13.17
CA CYS A 127 -1.39 4.49 -12.61
C CYS A 127 -1.84 4.84 -11.18
N SER A 128 -0.91 5.27 -10.31
CA SER A 128 -1.21 5.64 -8.93
C SER A 128 -2.19 6.84 -8.84
N ASN A 129 -2.02 7.82 -9.72
CA ASN A 129 -2.92 8.98 -9.83
C ASN A 129 -4.33 8.56 -10.30
N LEU A 130 -4.42 7.75 -11.36
CA LEU A 130 -5.69 7.28 -11.93
C LEU A 130 -6.42 6.29 -11.01
N ASN A 131 -5.70 5.50 -10.21
CA ASN A 131 -6.28 4.51 -9.29
C ASN A 131 -7.19 5.16 -8.22
N ARG A 132 -6.98 6.45 -7.89
CA ARG A 132 -7.88 7.24 -7.04
C ARG A 132 -9.31 7.33 -7.60
N TYR A 133 -9.42 7.29 -8.93
CA TYR A 133 -10.67 7.42 -9.69
C TYR A 133 -11.13 6.09 -10.30
N GLN A 134 -10.56 4.94 -9.88
CA GLN A 134 -10.88 3.62 -10.46
C GLN A 134 -12.39 3.31 -10.51
N ASN A 135 -13.15 3.76 -9.50
CA ASN A 135 -14.60 3.60 -9.39
C ASN A 135 -15.38 4.35 -10.49
N ASN A 136 -14.76 5.34 -11.13
CA ASN A 136 -15.34 6.11 -12.24
C ASN A 136 -15.03 5.47 -13.61
N PHE A 137 -14.10 4.50 -13.64
CA PHE A 137 -13.65 3.77 -14.83
C PHE A 137 -14.09 2.30 -14.84
N THR A 138 -14.70 1.79 -13.76
CA THR A 138 -14.94 0.35 -13.56
C THR A 138 -15.98 -0.22 -14.54
N ASP A 139 -17.05 0.53 -14.84
CA ASP A 139 -18.00 0.16 -15.88
C ASP A 139 -17.83 1.07 -17.11
N SER A 140 -17.46 0.46 -18.25
CA SER A 140 -17.35 1.15 -19.53
C SER A 140 -18.68 1.59 -20.13
N LYS A 141 -19.81 1.03 -19.66
CA LYS A 141 -21.17 1.43 -20.08
C LYS A 141 -21.67 2.62 -19.26
N ALA A 142 -21.51 2.58 -17.93
CA ALA A 142 -21.90 3.61 -16.97
C ALA A 142 -20.73 4.51 -16.48
N LEU A 143 -19.95 5.07 -17.41
CA LEU A 143 -18.90 6.04 -17.09
C LEU A 143 -19.49 7.31 -16.46
N LYS A 144 -18.95 7.75 -15.30
CA LYS A 144 -19.47 8.90 -14.54
C LYS A 144 -19.03 10.24 -15.12
N LEU A 145 -19.81 10.77 -16.06
CA LEU A 145 -19.44 11.92 -16.90
C LEU A 145 -19.12 13.23 -16.17
N ASN A 146 -19.64 13.40 -14.95
CA ASN A 146 -19.50 14.62 -14.16
C ASN A 146 -18.38 14.59 -13.11
N PHE A 147 -17.65 13.48 -12.93
CA PHE A 147 -16.67 13.39 -11.82
C PHE A 147 -15.56 14.45 -11.93
N ILE A 148 -15.15 14.82 -13.14
CA ILE A 148 -14.12 15.84 -13.40
C ILE A 148 -14.52 17.22 -12.85
N ASN A 149 -15.82 17.53 -12.85
CA ASN A 149 -16.35 18.77 -12.27
C ASN A 149 -16.59 18.66 -10.75
N GLN A 150 -16.63 17.45 -10.19
CA GLN A 150 -16.81 17.20 -8.76
C GLN A 150 -15.50 17.23 -7.97
N GLU A 151 -14.36 17.01 -8.64
CA GLU A 151 -13.04 17.18 -8.02
C GLU A 151 -12.85 18.63 -7.54
N PRO A 152 -12.32 18.87 -6.33
CA PRO A 152 -12.14 20.22 -5.79
C PRO A 152 -11.09 21.04 -6.55
N GLY A 153 -11.15 22.37 -6.44
CA GLY A 153 -10.21 23.32 -7.05
C GLY A 153 -10.56 23.72 -8.48
N LEU A 154 -9.84 24.70 -9.04
CA LEU A 154 -10.10 25.23 -10.39
C LEU A 154 -9.48 24.40 -11.52
N THR A 155 -8.41 23.66 -11.24
CA THR A 155 -7.66 22.87 -12.23
C THR A 155 -7.74 21.37 -11.94
N PHE A 156 -7.50 20.53 -12.96
CA PHE A 156 -7.42 19.08 -12.80
C PHE A 156 -6.43 18.43 -13.78
N ASN A 157 -5.17 18.34 -13.37
CA ASN A 157 -4.09 17.77 -14.17
C ASN A 157 -3.86 16.28 -13.81
N MET A 158 -4.46 15.36 -14.56
CA MET A 158 -4.25 13.91 -14.35
C MET A 158 -2.91 13.41 -14.91
N PHE A 159 -2.41 14.02 -15.98
CA PHE A 159 -1.16 13.64 -16.64
C PHE A 159 -0.01 14.51 -16.11
N SER A 160 0.82 13.96 -15.23
CA SER A 160 1.93 14.70 -14.60
C SER A 160 3.05 15.14 -15.56
N PHE A 161 3.03 14.66 -16.80
CA PHE A 161 3.96 15.02 -17.88
C PHE A 161 3.36 16.03 -18.87
N SER A 162 2.14 16.53 -18.65
CA SER A 162 1.43 17.41 -19.56
C SER A 162 0.73 18.54 -18.80
N ARG A 163 0.62 19.70 -19.45
CA ARG A 163 -0.12 20.87 -18.94
C ARG A 163 -1.63 20.81 -19.26
N LEU A 164 -2.13 19.66 -19.73
CA LEU A 164 -3.55 19.48 -20.05
C LEU A 164 -4.43 19.45 -18.79
N ASP A 165 -5.13 20.56 -18.56
CA ASP A 165 -6.14 20.68 -17.53
C ASP A 165 -7.49 20.11 -18.00
N PHE A 166 -7.91 19.01 -17.38
CA PHE A 166 -9.15 18.32 -17.73
C PHE A 166 -10.40 19.11 -17.34
N LYS A 167 -10.36 20.03 -16.37
CA LYS A 167 -11.51 20.90 -16.03
C LYS A 167 -11.69 22.00 -17.06
N ALA A 168 -10.60 22.67 -17.44
CA ALA A 168 -10.64 23.65 -18.51
C ALA A 168 -11.11 23.01 -19.83
N LEU A 169 -10.64 21.79 -20.12
CA LEU A 169 -11.11 20.99 -21.25
C LEU A 169 -12.61 20.62 -21.11
N TRP A 170 -13.10 20.26 -19.92
CA TRP A 170 -14.52 19.94 -19.66
C TRP A 170 -15.45 21.15 -19.81
N ALA A 171 -14.96 22.35 -19.50
CA ALA A 171 -15.70 23.61 -19.58
C ALA A 171 -15.78 24.20 -21.00
N SER A 172 -15.07 23.63 -21.98
CA SER A 172 -15.11 24.11 -23.35
C SER A 172 -16.45 23.84 -24.04
N ASN A 173 -16.97 24.82 -24.78
CA ASN A 173 -18.20 24.70 -25.59
C ASN A 173 -18.14 23.55 -26.62
N ASN A 174 -16.94 23.11 -27.02
CA ASN A 174 -16.74 22.00 -27.96
C ASN A 174 -16.86 20.62 -27.27
N MET A 175 -16.90 20.57 -25.93
CA MET A 175 -16.96 19.34 -25.14
C MET A 175 -18.37 18.74 -25.09
N LYS A 176 -18.79 18.20 -26.24
CA LYS A 176 -20.04 17.45 -26.39
C LYS A 176 -20.01 16.14 -25.61
N GLU A 177 -21.20 15.62 -25.29
CA GLU A 177 -21.38 14.39 -24.51
C GLU A 177 -20.65 13.16 -25.09
N SER A 178 -20.62 13.04 -26.43
CA SER A 178 -19.85 12.01 -27.14
C SER A 178 -18.34 12.15 -26.93
N VAL A 179 -17.81 13.39 -26.88
CA VAL A 179 -16.40 13.68 -26.65
C VAL A 179 -16.04 13.40 -25.18
N LYS A 180 -16.89 13.79 -24.22
CA LYS A 180 -16.71 13.42 -22.80
C LYS A 180 -16.61 11.91 -22.63
N ARG A 181 -17.54 11.16 -23.24
CA ARG A 181 -17.51 9.68 -23.23
C ARG A 181 -16.22 9.13 -23.86
N TYR A 182 -15.76 9.68 -24.98
CA TYR A 182 -14.49 9.29 -25.60
C TYR A 182 -13.29 9.52 -24.67
N VAL A 183 -13.16 10.71 -24.07
CA VAL A 183 -12.05 11.02 -23.14
C VAL A 183 -12.08 10.09 -21.92
N LEU A 184 -13.26 9.78 -21.39
CA LEU A 184 -13.41 8.84 -20.27
C LEU A 184 -13.07 7.40 -20.67
N MET A 185 -13.40 6.96 -21.89
CA MET A 185 -12.97 5.66 -22.42
C MET A 185 -11.44 5.60 -22.57
N VAL A 186 -10.80 6.68 -23.02
CA VAL A 186 -9.34 6.79 -23.08
C VAL A 186 -8.72 6.70 -21.69
N LEU A 187 -9.22 7.46 -20.71
CA LEU A 187 -8.73 7.41 -19.33
C LEU A 187 -8.91 6.03 -18.68
N ALA A 188 -10.06 5.37 -18.92
CA ALA A 188 -10.30 4.01 -18.48
C ALA A 188 -9.34 2.99 -19.13
N SER A 189 -9.04 3.15 -20.42
CA SER A 189 -8.05 2.33 -21.13
C SER A 189 -6.64 2.54 -20.57
N ILE A 190 -6.20 3.79 -20.42
CA ILE A 190 -4.91 4.14 -19.81
C ILE A 190 -4.81 3.57 -18.40
N HIS A 191 -5.83 3.72 -17.56
CA HIS A 191 -5.85 3.14 -16.21
C HIS A 191 -5.72 1.62 -16.26
N LYS A 192 -6.52 0.92 -17.08
CA LYS A 192 -6.46 -0.54 -17.25
C LYS A 192 -5.06 -1.01 -17.63
N HIS A 193 -4.45 -0.39 -18.64
CA HIS A 193 -3.17 -0.83 -19.18
C HIS A 193 -1.97 -0.39 -18.31
N THR A 194 -1.99 0.80 -17.71
CA THR A 194 -0.95 1.21 -16.75
C THR A 194 -1.00 0.41 -15.44
N HIS A 195 -2.19 0.00 -14.98
CA HIS A 195 -2.34 -0.90 -13.84
C HIS A 195 -1.87 -2.33 -14.13
N ALA A 196 -2.13 -2.84 -15.33
CA ALA A 196 -1.60 -4.13 -15.77
C ALA A 196 -0.06 -4.10 -15.91
N LEU A 197 0.50 -3.02 -16.46
CA LEU A 197 1.93 -2.73 -16.51
C LEU A 197 2.55 -2.71 -15.10
N TYR A 198 1.97 -1.92 -14.19
CA TYR A 198 2.40 -1.84 -12.78
C TYR A 198 2.45 -3.22 -12.13
N LYS A 199 1.36 -3.99 -12.21
CA LYS A 199 1.30 -5.36 -11.69
C LYS A 199 2.41 -6.24 -12.24
N CYS A 200 2.66 -6.21 -13.55
CA CYS A 200 3.71 -7.01 -14.17
C CYS A 200 5.11 -6.61 -13.66
N ILE A 201 5.48 -5.32 -13.69
CA ILE A 201 6.85 -4.90 -13.33
C ILE A 201 7.15 -5.01 -11.83
N THR A 202 6.12 -4.93 -10.97
CA THR A 202 6.27 -5.13 -9.51
C THR A 202 6.08 -6.57 -9.07
N SER A 203 5.74 -7.49 -9.98
CA SER A 203 5.72 -8.92 -9.67
C SER A 203 7.16 -9.46 -9.54
N PRO A 204 7.40 -10.45 -8.66
CA PRO A 204 8.71 -11.04 -8.47
C PRO A 204 9.15 -11.83 -9.69
N ASP A 205 10.41 -11.71 -10.08
CA ASP A 205 10.97 -12.32 -11.29
C ASP A 205 11.43 -13.77 -11.05
N ILE A 206 10.57 -14.55 -10.39
CA ILE A 206 10.77 -15.97 -10.06
C ILE A 206 9.47 -16.77 -10.30
N ASP A 207 9.62 -18.10 -10.37
CA ASP A 207 8.50 -19.03 -10.31
C ASP A 207 7.99 -19.13 -8.86
N VAL A 208 6.80 -18.58 -8.63
CA VAL A 208 6.14 -18.51 -7.31
C VAL A 208 5.74 -19.90 -6.80
N GLU A 209 5.38 -20.84 -7.68
CA GLU A 209 5.00 -22.21 -7.31
C GLU A 209 6.24 -22.98 -6.82
N LYS A 210 7.31 -22.96 -7.63
CA LYS A 210 8.61 -23.55 -7.29
C LYS A 210 9.18 -22.94 -6.00
N PHE A 211 9.11 -21.62 -5.85
CA PHE A 211 9.55 -20.93 -4.65
C PHE A 211 8.72 -21.31 -3.42
N THR A 212 7.40 -21.42 -3.57
CA THR A 212 6.49 -21.80 -2.48
C THR A 212 6.80 -23.20 -1.96
N VAL A 213 7.03 -24.18 -2.84
CA VAL A 213 7.46 -25.53 -2.45
C VAL A 213 8.80 -25.51 -1.72
N VAL A 214 9.78 -24.75 -2.23
CA VAL A 214 11.10 -24.56 -1.61
C VAL A 214 10.99 -23.93 -0.21
N LEU A 215 10.15 -22.90 -0.04
CA LEU A 215 9.95 -22.21 1.23
C LEU A 215 9.23 -23.09 2.26
N VAL A 216 8.21 -23.86 1.86
CA VAL A 216 7.55 -24.82 2.77
C VAL A 216 8.53 -25.91 3.22
N SER A 217 9.38 -26.41 2.32
CA SER A 217 10.45 -27.35 2.69
C SER A 217 11.42 -26.74 3.70
N ALA A 218 11.82 -25.47 3.53
CA ALA A 218 12.68 -24.74 4.45
C ALA A 218 12.07 -24.58 5.84
N ILE A 219 10.77 -24.28 5.90
CA ILE A 219 10.01 -24.20 7.17
C ILE A 219 9.91 -25.58 7.83
N GLY A 220 9.78 -26.66 7.06
CA GLY A 220 9.90 -28.03 7.56
C GLY A 220 11.28 -28.38 8.14
N GLU A 221 12.35 -27.72 7.69
CA GLU A 221 13.68 -27.83 8.30
C GLU A 221 13.79 -26.99 9.58
N LEU A 222 13.21 -25.78 9.58
CA LEU A 222 13.15 -24.90 10.75
C LEU A 222 12.50 -25.58 11.97
N ARG A 223 11.51 -26.46 11.73
CA ARG A 223 10.89 -27.33 12.74
C ARG A 223 11.87 -28.26 13.46
N LYS A 224 12.98 -28.66 12.82
CA LYS A 224 14.02 -29.51 13.41
C LYS A 224 14.89 -28.76 14.44
N HIS A 225 14.79 -27.43 14.51
CA HIS A 225 15.63 -26.63 15.39
C HIS A 225 15.26 -26.82 16.89
N PRO A 226 16.23 -27.02 17.82
CA PRO A 226 15.94 -27.33 19.23
C PRO A 226 15.06 -26.31 19.96
N ARG A 227 15.14 -25.01 19.63
CA ARG A 227 14.27 -23.97 20.22
C ARG A 227 12.81 -24.06 19.75
N LEU A 228 12.55 -24.70 18.61
CA LEU A 228 11.23 -24.72 17.94
C LEU A 228 10.54 -26.09 17.98
N HIS A 229 11.16 -27.09 18.62
CA HIS A 229 10.62 -28.46 18.73
C HIS A 229 9.23 -28.56 19.36
N ARG A 230 8.73 -27.52 20.04
CA ARG A 230 7.39 -27.49 20.67
C ARG A 230 6.32 -26.82 19.80
N CYS A 231 6.67 -26.22 18.67
CA CYS A 231 5.76 -25.44 17.83
C CYS A 231 5.02 -26.29 16.77
N HIS A 232 4.62 -27.50 17.15
CA HIS A 232 4.10 -28.53 16.22
C HIS A 232 2.79 -28.14 15.54
N ASN A 233 1.90 -27.43 16.25
CA ASN A 233 0.60 -27.03 15.73
C ASN A 233 0.75 -25.82 14.79
N ALA A 234 1.63 -24.88 15.14
CA ALA A 234 1.97 -23.75 14.27
C ALA A 234 2.62 -24.22 12.96
N PHE A 235 3.63 -25.12 13.01
CA PHE A 235 4.23 -25.67 11.79
C PHE A 235 3.22 -26.42 10.92
N LYS A 236 2.39 -27.30 11.51
CA LYS A 236 1.31 -27.97 10.77
C LYS A 236 0.35 -26.98 10.10
N ARG A 237 0.05 -25.85 10.77
CA ARG A 237 -0.83 -24.82 10.20
C ARG A 237 -0.15 -24.05 9.06
N ILE A 238 1.15 -23.76 9.17
CA ILE A 238 1.95 -23.14 8.10
C ILE A 238 2.02 -24.08 6.88
N GLU A 239 2.30 -25.37 7.10
CA GLU A 239 2.28 -26.44 6.08
C GLU A 239 0.91 -26.62 5.41
N GLN A 240 -0.19 -26.15 6.03
CA GLN A 240 -1.54 -26.19 5.47
C GLN A 240 -1.97 -24.89 4.77
N SER A 241 -1.26 -23.78 4.98
CA SER A 241 -1.59 -22.47 4.42
C SER A 241 -0.77 -22.13 3.18
N VAL A 242 -0.29 -23.13 2.45
CA VAL A 242 0.54 -22.97 1.24
C VAL A 242 -0.16 -22.15 0.17
N GLU A 243 -1.45 -22.35 -0.06
CA GLU A 243 -2.20 -21.56 -1.06
C GLU A 243 -2.31 -20.08 -0.67
N LEU A 244 -2.41 -19.76 0.63
CA LEU A 244 -2.37 -18.37 1.11
C LEU A 244 -1.04 -17.68 0.79
N LEU A 245 0.07 -18.43 0.87
CA LEU A 245 1.40 -17.92 0.49
C LEU A 245 1.44 -17.55 -0.99
N LYS A 246 0.88 -18.38 -1.87
CA LYS A 246 0.82 -18.10 -3.31
C LYS A 246 -0.07 -16.91 -3.64
N GLU A 247 -1.30 -16.91 -3.13
CA GLU A 247 -2.30 -15.86 -3.38
C GLU A 247 -1.77 -14.48 -3.01
N LYS A 248 -1.09 -14.37 -1.86
CA LYS A 248 -0.56 -13.11 -1.33
C LYS A 248 0.92 -12.86 -1.63
N PHE A 249 1.57 -13.71 -2.42
CA PHE A 249 3.02 -13.64 -2.65
C PHE A 249 3.48 -12.26 -3.16
N ASN A 250 2.70 -11.65 -4.04
CA ASN A 250 2.96 -10.33 -4.60
C ASN A 250 2.91 -9.20 -3.56
N ASP A 251 2.15 -9.35 -2.48
CA ASP A 251 2.05 -8.36 -1.41
C ASP A 251 3.26 -8.49 -0.48
N TYR A 252 3.56 -9.73 -0.06
CA TYR A 252 4.75 -10.06 0.73
C TYR A 252 6.05 -9.66 0.04
N TYR A 253 6.15 -9.88 -1.28
CA TYR A 253 7.30 -9.47 -2.09
C TYR A 253 7.45 -7.95 -2.15
N ARG A 254 6.36 -7.20 -2.37
CA ARG A 254 6.42 -5.73 -2.43
C ARG A 254 6.89 -5.13 -1.11
N GLU A 255 6.46 -5.66 0.03
CA GLU A 255 6.97 -5.23 1.34
C GLU A 255 8.44 -5.60 1.54
N SER A 256 8.86 -6.80 1.12
CA SER A 256 10.24 -7.27 1.19
C SER A 256 11.23 -6.45 0.36
N VAL A 257 10.83 -6.03 -0.85
CA VAL A 257 11.60 -5.11 -1.70
C VAL A 257 11.66 -3.73 -1.06
N ALA A 258 10.53 -3.22 -0.55
CA ALA A 258 10.47 -1.90 0.08
C ALA A 258 11.35 -1.79 1.35
N SER A 259 11.54 -2.90 2.07
CA SER A 259 12.40 -2.98 3.25
C SER A 259 13.79 -3.59 2.98
N GLN A 260 14.13 -3.87 1.71
CA GLN A 260 15.34 -4.59 1.28
C GLN A 260 15.65 -5.87 2.09
N ASN A 261 14.63 -6.57 2.60
CA ASN A 261 14.79 -7.71 3.49
C ASN A 261 13.98 -8.94 3.01
N PRO A 262 14.64 -10.01 2.52
CA PRO A 262 13.96 -11.22 2.05
C PRO A 262 13.16 -11.93 3.16
N ASP A 263 13.58 -11.79 4.43
CA ASP A 263 12.94 -12.45 5.57
C ASP A 263 11.48 -12.00 5.76
N MET A 264 11.13 -10.79 5.27
CA MET A 264 9.77 -10.23 5.33
C MET A 264 8.74 -11.12 4.64
N ILE A 265 9.10 -11.84 3.58
CA ILE A 265 8.16 -12.75 2.90
C ILE A 265 7.69 -13.85 3.85
N VAL A 266 8.64 -14.43 4.59
CA VAL A 266 8.37 -15.51 5.54
C VAL A 266 7.69 -14.97 6.79
N MET A 267 8.11 -13.80 7.29
CA MET A 267 7.47 -13.15 8.44
C MET A 267 6.01 -12.79 8.15
N ASN A 268 5.72 -12.07 7.06
CA ASN A 268 4.36 -11.66 6.69
C ASN A 268 3.44 -12.86 6.43
N PHE A 269 3.96 -13.91 5.79
CA PHE A 269 3.23 -15.17 5.65
C PHE A 269 2.87 -15.78 7.01
N ILE A 270 3.83 -15.95 7.92
CA ILE A 270 3.58 -16.53 9.25
C ILE A 270 2.60 -15.65 10.06
N ILE A 271 2.66 -14.32 9.94
CA ILE A 271 1.70 -13.39 10.54
C ILE A 271 0.29 -13.68 10.04
N ASP A 272 0.08 -13.73 8.73
CA ASP A 272 -1.23 -13.97 8.13
C ASP A 272 -1.80 -15.35 8.48
N VAL A 273 -0.95 -16.39 8.51
CA VAL A 273 -1.34 -17.73 8.98
C VAL A 273 -1.75 -17.69 10.46
N SER A 274 -1.02 -16.95 11.31
CA SER A 274 -1.38 -16.81 12.72
C SER A 274 -2.73 -16.12 12.92
N ASN A 275 -3.05 -15.11 12.09
CA ASN A 275 -4.33 -14.39 12.10
C ASN A 275 -5.52 -15.29 11.67
N GLN A 276 -5.28 -16.35 10.88
CA GLN A 276 -6.28 -17.37 10.53
C GLN A 276 -6.51 -18.43 11.63
N GLY A 277 -5.76 -18.41 12.74
CA GLY A 277 -5.73 -19.51 13.72
C GLY A 277 -6.88 -19.57 14.73
N GLY A 278 -7.74 -18.55 14.79
CA GLY A 278 -8.75 -18.43 15.85
C GLY A 278 -8.14 -18.20 17.25
N ALA A 279 -8.98 -18.22 18.29
CA ALA A 279 -8.59 -17.89 19.67
C ALA A 279 -7.92 -19.07 20.43
N ASN A 280 -6.95 -19.75 19.82
CA ASN A 280 -6.20 -20.83 20.46
C ASN A 280 -4.87 -20.30 21.05
N ALA A 281 -4.85 -20.02 22.34
CA ALA A 281 -3.69 -19.43 23.02
C ALA A 281 -2.40 -20.27 22.92
N THR A 282 -2.49 -21.59 22.84
CA THR A 282 -1.31 -22.46 22.63
C THR A 282 -0.74 -22.22 21.24
N LEU A 283 -1.59 -22.21 20.21
CA LEU A 283 -1.20 -21.92 18.83
C LEU A 283 -0.62 -20.50 18.70
N THR A 284 -1.23 -19.51 19.34
CA THR A 284 -0.72 -18.13 19.41
C THR A 284 0.69 -18.07 20.02
N ARG A 285 0.94 -18.79 21.12
CA ARG A 285 2.27 -18.88 21.76
C ARG A 285 3.31 -19.57 20.87
N GLU A 286 2.92 -20.62 20.17
CA GLU A 286 3.79 -21.31 19.21
C GLU A 286 4.20 -20.37 18.07
N PHE A 287 3.25 -19.65 17.46
CA PHE A 287 3.55 -18.63 16.44
C PHE A 287 4.46 -17.52 16.96
N ARG A 288 4.20 -16.99 18.17
CA ARG A 288 5.06 -15.98 18.81
C ARG A 288 6.51 -16.45 18.94
N THR A 289 6.70 -17.72 19.29
CA THR A 289 8.02 -18.33 19.48
C THR A 289 8.77 -18.49 18.15
N ILE A 290 8.08 -18.91 17.08
CA ILE A 290 8.66 -18.97 15.72
C ILE A 290 9.06 -17.57 15.24
N ILE A 291 8.15 -16.60 15.36
CA ILE A 291 8.37 -15.22 14.92
C ILE A 291 9.53 -14.56 15.69
N GLN A 292 9.61 -14.76 17.01
CA GLN A 292 10.74 -14.27 17.82
C GLN A 292 12.07 -14.89 17.38
N TYR A 293 12.10 -16.20 17.12
CA TYR A 293 13.30 -16.86 16.62
C TYR A 293 13.75 -16.31 15.27
N MET A 294 12.80 -16.07 14.34
CA MET A 294 13.11 -15.49 13.03
C MET A 294 13.61 -14.04 13.15
N HIS A 295 13.04 -13.24 14.06
CA HIS A 295 13.52 -11.90 14.36
C HIS A 295 14.98 -11.92 14.85
N GLU A 296 15.29 -12.73 15.86
CA GLU A 296 16.64 -12.85 16.40
C GLU A 296 17.65 -13.36 15.35
N ALA A 297 17.21 -14.26 14.44
CA ALA A 297 18.04 -14.76 13.35
C ALA A 297 18.32 -13.64 12.32
N SER A 298 17.30 -12.87 11.93
CA SER A 298 17.44 -11.71 11.04
C SER A 298 18.34 -10.63 11.66
N GLN A 299 18.18 -10.34 12.96
CA GLN A 299 19.04 -9.41 13.70
C GLN A 299 20.51 -9.80 13.69
N LYS A 300 20.82 -11.10 13.88
CA LYS A 300 22.20 -11.62 13.84
C LYS A 300 22.84 -11.56 12.44
N SER A 301 22.06 -11.31 11.39
CA SER A 301 22.57 -11.07 10.03
C SER A 301 22.99 -9.61 9.77
N GLY A 302 22.73 -8.69 10.72
CA GLY A 302 23.16 -7.29 10.63
C GLY A 302 22.24 -6.35 9.85
N LYS A 303 21.09 -6.82 9.35
CA LYS A 303 20.17 -6.06 8.49
C LYS A 303 19.12 -5.19 9.22
N THR A 304 19.21 -5.06 10.54
CA THR A 304 18.05 -4.74 11.40
C THR A 304 18.07 -3.36 12.04
N LYS A 305 18.06 -2.32 11.21
CA LYS A 305 17.63 -0.96 11.59
C LYS A 305 16.50 -0.42 10.72
N ASP A 306 15.82 -1.28 9.95
CA ASP A 306 14.72 -0.86 9.08
C ASP A 306 13.44 -0.56 9.91
N PRO A 307 12.89 0.67 9.82
CA PRO A 307 11.64 1.05 10.51
C PRO A 307 10.43 0.19 10.12
N ASN A 308 10.42 -0.42 8.94
CA ASN A 308 9.33 -1.28 8.47
C ASN A 308 9.31 -2.63 9.19
N ILE A 309 10.48 -3.20 9.50
CA ILE A 309 10.58 -4.38 10.38
C ILE A 309 9.96 -4.04 11.74
N GLN A 310 10.36 -2.91 12.34
CA GLN A 310 9.78 -2.46 13.62
C GLN A 310 8.25 -2.25 13.56
N LYS A 311 7.70 -1.68 12.47
CA LYS A 311 6.24 -1.57 12.27
C LYS A 311 5.56 -2.95 12.25
N VAL A 312 6.15 -3.93 11.57
CA VAL A 312 5.61 -5.30 11.50
C VAL A 312 5.61 -5.95 12.88
N PHE A 313 6.69 -5.82 13.66
CA PHE A 313 6.73 -6.30 15.04
C PHE A 313 5.74 -5.56 15.96
N ASN A 314 5.56 -4.25 15.80
CA ASN A 314 4.57 -3.50 16.56
C ASN A 314 3.12 -3.91 16.24
N MET A 315 2.82 -4.18 14.95
CA MET A 315 1.52 -4.71 14.53
C MET A 315 1.29 -6.13 15.08
N LEU A 316 2.32 -6.98 15.04
CA LEU A 316 2.33 -8.31 15.68
C LEU A 316 2.04 -8.23 17.18
N ASN A 317 2.70 -7.33 17.90
CA ASN A 317 2.51 -7.14 19.33
C ASN A 317 1.09 -6.71 19.65
N SER A 318 0.51 -5.82 18.83
CA SER A 318 -0.88 -5.40 18.94
C SER A 318 -1.87 -6.55 18.66
N ASN A 319 -1.64 -7.31 17.59
CA ASN A 319 -2.47 -8.46 17.24
C ASN A 319 -2.41 -9.58 18.28
N PHE A 320 -1.22 -9.90 18.81
CA PHE A 320 -1.07 -10.86 19.89
C PHE A 320 -1.73 -10.38 21.19
N ALA A 321 -1.56 -9.11 21.59
CA ALA A 321 -2.26 -8.56 22.75
C ALA A 321 -3.79 -8.62 22.60
N LEU A 322 -4.31 -8.42 21.38
CA LEU A 322 -5.75 -8.52 21.08
C LEU A 322 -6.25 -9.97 21.07
N MET A 323 -5.42 -10.94 20.67
CA MET A 323 -5.72 -12.37 20.82
C MET A 323 -5.67 -12.81 22.29
N GLU A 324 -4.68 -12.36 23.07
CA GLU A 324 -4.56 -12.61 24.50
C GLU A 324 -5.76 -12.05 25.29
N GLN A 325 -6.22 -10.85 24.94
CA GLN A 325 -7.44 -10.26 25.53
C GLN A 325 -8.69 -11.12 25.29
N LYS A 326 -8.74 -11.87 24.18
CA LYS A 326 -9.85 -12.81 23.87
C LYS A 326 -9.69 -14.17 24.55
N THR A 327 -8.50 -14.56 24.96
CA THR A 327 -8.21 -15.88 25.57
C THR A 327 -7.96 -15.83 27.08
N GLY A 328 -7.82 -14.64 27.68
CA GLY A 328 -7.66 -14.46 29.12
C GLY A 328 -6.28 -14.80 29.70
N ILE A 329 -5.33 -15.22 28.86
CA ILE A 329 -3.96 -15.56 29.26
C ILE A 329 -3.06 -14.34 29.00
N LYS A 330 -2.43 -13.81 30.05
CA LYS A 330 -1.39 -12.78 29.95
C LYS A 330 -0.04 -13.43 29.66
N THR A 331 0.63 -13.01 28.59
CA THR A 331 2.06 -13.22 28.38
C THR A 331 2.79 -11.88 28.28
N THR A 332 4.10 -11.89 28.54
CA THR A 332 4.90 -10.66 28.53
C THR A 332 4.99 -10.06 27.12
N PRO A 333 4.89 -8.72 26.98
CA PRO A 333 5.15 -8.06 25.71
C PRO A 333 6.64 -8.20 25.33
N PHE A 334 6.94 -8.02 24.05
CA PHE A 334 8.32 -7.98 23.58
C PHE A 334 8.96 -6.66 24.02
N THR A 335 10.00 -6.72 24.85
CA THR A 335 10.84 -5.58 25.25
C THR A 335 12.21 -5.71 24.59
N GLU A 336 12.78 -4.60 24.10
CA GLU A 336 14.10 -4.58 23.45
C GLU A 336 15.29 -4.69 24.44
N GLU A 337 15.03 -4.59 25.74
CA GLU A 337 16.04 -4.58 26.80
C GLU A 337 16.34 -5.99 27.36
N GLU A 338 17.03 -6.84 26.59
CA GLU A 338 17.74 -7.99 27.17
C GLU A 338 19.00 -8.39 26.38
N ASN A 339 19.85 -7.41 26.04
CA ASN A 339 21.21 -7.63 25.50
C ASN A 339 22.21 -6.55 25.95
N ALA A 340 22.37 -6.38 27.28
CA ALA A 340 23.34 -5.46 27.87
C ALA A 340 24.08 -5.99 29.12
N ALA A 341 24.09 -7.31 29.35
CA ALA A 341 24.96 -7.95 30.36
C ALA A 341 25.17 -9.43 30.01
N GLY A 342 26.40 -9.83 29.65
CA GLY A 342 26.63 -11.19 29.14
C GLY A 342 28.07 -11.57 28.83
N ASN A 343 29.07 -10.94 29.46
CA ASN A 343 30.46 -11.41 29.38
C ASN A 343 31.21 -10.96 30.65
N GLY A 344 31.59 -11.91 31.52
CA GLY A 344 32.20 -11.60 32.81
C GLY A 344 32.39 -12.85 33.67
N THR A 345 33.63 -13.31 33.80
CA THR A 345 34.04 -14.54 34.49
C THR A 345 34.12 -14.40 36.01
N GLY A 346 33.60 -15.40 36.72
CA GLY A 346 34.28 -16.16 37.79
C GLY A 346 34.97 -15.43 38.96
N ASP A 347 34.36 -15.61 40.14
CA ASP A 347 34.92 -15.65 41.50
C ASP A 347 36.38 -15.24 41.78
N THR A 348 36.55 -14.33 42.75
CA THR A 348 37.29 -14.65 43.99
C THR A 348 36.92 -13.71 45.14
N ALA A 349 36.99 -14.21 46.38
CA ALA A 349 36.58 -13.50 47.59
C ALA A 349 37.68 -12.62 48.20
N GLY A 350 37.29 -11.57 48.95
CA GLY A 350 38.23 -10.73 49.70
C GLY A 350 37.55 -9.66 50.55
N ASN A 351 37.51 -9.88 51.87
CA ASN A 351 36.88 -9.01 52.87
C ASN A 351 37.79 -7.81 53.26
N VAL A 352 37.24 -6.86 54.05
CA VAL A 352 37.87 -5.91 55.01
C VAL A 352 37.56 -4.42 54.78
N ALA A 353 37.27 -3.73 55.89
CA ALA A 353 36.84 -2.33 56.01
C ALA A 353 38.00 -1.32 56.12
N GLY A 354 37.72 -0.02 55.94
CA GLY A 354 38.66 1.06 56.24
C GLY A 354 38.06 2.48 56.08
N ASN A 355 38.12 3.28 57.15
CA ASN A 355 37.74 4.71 57.19
C ASN A 355 38.82 5.64 56.59
N GLY A 356 38.43 6.87 56.24
CA GLY A 356 39.33 8.04 56.14
C GLY A 356 38.91 9.03 55.03
N THR A 357 38.14 10.09 55.32
CA THR A 357 38.60 11.44 55.73
C THR A 357 39.58 12.13 54.76
N GLY A 358 39.15 13.24 54.15
CA GLY A 358 40.01 14.10 53.32
C GLY A 358 39.26 15.25 52.63
N ASP A 359 39.05 16.37 53.34
CA ASP A 359 38.60 17.63 52.75
C ASP A 359 39.68 18.25 51.84
N THR A 360 39.30 18.98 50.78
CA THR A 360 39.45 20.46 50.69
C THR A 360 39.27 21.01 49.26
N ALA A 361 38.58 22.17 49.17
CA ALA A 361 38.61 23.18 48.09
C ALA A 361 38.23 22.76 46.64
N GLY A 362 37.63 23.61 45.79
CA GLY A 362 37.19 25.02 45.93
C GLY A 362 36.77 25.60 44.56
N ASN A 363 36.19 26.82 44.57
CA ASN A 363 35.58 27.58 43.45
C ASN A 363 34.25 27.02 42.91
N VAL A 364 33.09 27.72 42.90
CA VAL A 364 32.66 29.15 42.85
C VAL A 364 32.44 29.72 41.43
N ALA A 365 31.25 30.31 41.25
CA ALA A 365 30.71 31.08 40.11
C ALA A 365 30.32 30.28 38.83
N GLY A 366 29.15 30.51 38.21
CA GLY A 366 28.01 31.37 38.60
C GLY A 366 26.93 31.50 37.50
N ASN A 367 25.71 31.91 37.89
CA ASN A 367 24.50 32.18 37.07
C ASN A 367 23.98 31.07 36.12
N GLY A 368 22.68 30.83 35.94
CA GLY A 368 21.49 31.48 36.51
C GLY A 368 20.65 32.21 35.46
N THR A 369 19.59 31.58 34.95
CA THR A 369 18.36 32.25 34.49
C THR A 369 17.20 31.28 34.28
N SER A 370 16.00 31.79 34.53
CA SER A 370 14.68 31.17 34.47
C SER A 370 14.25 30.64 33.09
N ASN A 371 13.41 29.60 33.08
CA ASN A 371 12.03 29.80 32.58
C ASN A 371 11.04 28.77 33.11
N GLY A 372 9.82 29.22 33.43
CA GLY A 372 8.73 28.37 33.90
C GLY A 372 7.37 28.92 33.49
N THR A 373 6.77 28.29 32.48
CA THR A 373 5.40 28.42 31.94
C THR A 373 5.29 27.35 30.85
N GLY A 374 4.19 26.63 30.61
CA GLY A 374 2.95 26.43 31.36
C GLY A 374 2.26 25.18 30.76
N ASN A 375 1.55 24.39 31.56
CA ASN A 375 1.08 23.05 31.13
C ASN A 375 -0.44 22.92 31.29
N THR A 376 -1.21 23.34 30.28
CA THR A 376 -2.68 23.31 30.27
C THR A 376 -3.31 22.92 28.92
N ALA A 377 -2.50 22.60 27.89
CA ALA A 377 -3.01 22.33 26.54
C ALA A 377 -3.38 20.85 26.26
N THR A 378 -3.16 19.93 27.20
CA THR A 378 -3.28 18.48 26.98
C THR A 378 -4.67 17.90 27.23
N ASP A 379 -5.50 18.53 28.07
CA ASP A 379 -6.78 17.95 28.49
C ASP A 379 -7.90 18.12 27.46
N GLU A 380 -7.99 19.26 26.76
CA GLU A 380 -9.04 19.52 25.77
C GLU A 380 -8.93 18.60 24.55
N VAL A 381 -7.70 18.37 24.07
CA VAL A 381 -7.41 17.43 22.97
C VAL A 381 -7.80 15.99 23.34
N SER A 382 -7.68 15.62 24.63
CA SER A 382 -8.15 14.31 25.12
C SER A 382 -9.68 14.19 25.07
N LYS A 383 -10.39 15.27 25.41
CA LYS A 383 -11.86 15.33 25.49
C LYS A 383 -12.48 15.27 24.09
N ALA A 384 -11.97 16.07 23.14
CA ALA A 384 -12.42 16.08 21.74
C ALA A 384 -12.24 14.71 21.06
N ASN A 385 -11.11 14.03 21.29
CA ASN A 385 -10.87 12.69 20.75
C ASN A 385 -11.81 11.62 21.35
N LYS A 386 -12.14 11.73 22.64
CA LYS A 386 -13.09 10.84 23.33
C LYS A 386 -14.53 11.01 22.80
N GLU A 387 -14.90 12.23 22.46
CA GLU A 387 -16.19 12.60 21.87
C GLU A 387 -16.32 12.11 20.42
N LYS A 388 -15.32 12.36 19.59
CA LYS A 388 -15.25 11.87 18.20
C LYS A 388 -15.33 10.34 18.12
N GLN A 389 -14.72 9.64 19.08
CA GLN A 389 -14.82 8.18 19.20
C GLN A 389 -16.20 7.69 19.68
N ARG A 390 -16.90 8.44 20.53
CA ARG A 390 -18.29 8.14 20.92
C ARG A 390 -19.25 8.29 19.74
N ALA A 391 -19.16 9.38 18.98
CA ALA A 391 -19.95 9.59 17.77
C ALA A 391 -19.75 8.45 16.73
N LYS A 392 -18.49 8.07 16.47
CA LYS A 392 -18.15 6.96 15.56
C LYS A 392 -18.72 5.61 15.99
N ASN A 393 -18.83 5.36 17.30
CA ASN A 393 -19.46 4.16 17.85
C ASN A 393 -21.00 4.21 17.80
N ALA A 394 -21.61 5.38 18.01
CA ALA A 394 -23.05 5.59 17.85
C ALA A 394 -23.49 5.35 16.39
N LEU A 395 -22.76 5.90 15.42
CA LEU A 395 -23.03 5.71 13.99
C LEU A 395 -22.95 4.23 13.57
N LYS A 396 -21.92 3.50 14.04
CA LYS A 396 -21.82 2.04 13.84
C LYS A 396 -23.02 1.28 14.43
N LYS A 397 -23.55 1.72 15.58
CA LYS A 397 -24.74 1.13 16.21
C LYS A 397 -26.03 1.44 15.44
N LYS A 398 -26.19 2.66 14.89
CA LYS A 398 -27.31 3.05 14.00
C LYS A 398 -27.27 2.21 12.71
N LYS A 399 -26.12 2.10 12.04
CA LYS A 399 -25.96 1.28 10.82
C LYS A 399 -26.19 -0.22 11.04
N LYS A 400 -25.76 -0.78 12.18
CA LYS A 400 -26.05 -2.20 12.52
C LYS A 400 -27.54 -2.44 12.83
N ARG A 401 -28.27 -1.44 13.34
CA ARG A 401 -29.74 -1.52 13.49
C ARG A 401 -30.47 -1.42 12.15
N ALA A 402 -30.05 -0.53 11.27
CA ALA A 402 -30.60 -0.41 9.91
C ALA A 402 -30.47 -1.71 9.12
N ASN A 403 -29.27 -2.32 9.03
CA ASN A 403 -29.10 -3.62 8.38
C ASN A 403 -29.94 -4.74 9.03
N LYS A 404 -30.15 -4.71 10.35
CA LYS A 404 -31.00 -5.71 11.02
C LYS A 404 -32.49 -5.51 10.69
N LEU A 405 -32.94 -4.28 10.46
CA LEU A 405 -34.30 -4.01 9.97
C LEU A 405 -34.45 -4.46 8.51
N ALA A 406 -33.50 -4.07 7.64
CA ALA A 406 -33.53 -4.42 6.22
C ALA A 406 -33.60 -5.95 5.99
N ASN A 407 -32.74 -6.73 6.68
CA ASN A 407 -32.82 -8.20 6.62
C ASN A 407 -34.16 -8.76 7.12
N LYS A 408 -34.78 -8.13 8.13
CA LYS A 408 -36.09 -8.59 8.64
C LYS A 408 -37.22 -8.34 7.64
N VAL A 409 -37.14 -7.27 6.84
CA VAL A 409 -38.11 -6.99 5.77
C VAL A 409 -37.98 -8.03 4.65
N VAL A 410 -36.76 -8.41 4.26
CA VAL A 410 -36.51 -9.47 3.28
C VAL A 410 -37.03 -10.83 3.79
N GLU A 411 -36.74 -11.20 5.05
CA GLU A 411 -37.24 -12.45 5.67
C GLU A 411 -38.78 -12.51 5.82
N SER A 412 -39.49 -11.37 5.74
CA SER A 412 -40.97 -11.36 5.71
C SER A 412 -41.56 -11.40 4.31
N ALA A 413 -40.84 -10.94 3.27
CA ALA A 413 -41.32 -11.01 1.88
C ALA A 413 -41.30 -12.46 1.33
N ASP A 414 -40.30 -13.26 1.71
CA ASP A 414 -40.21 -14.68 1.32
C ASP A 414 -41.26 -15.59 2.01
N ALA A 415 -42.07 -15.06 2.93
CA ALA A 415 -43.06 -15.83 3.70
C ALA A 415 -44.47 -15.85 3.08
N GLU A 416 -44.78 -14.98 2.11
CA GLU A 416 -46.12 -14.87 1.49
C GLU A 416 -46.19 -15.38 0.03
N ALA A 417 -45.07 -15.75 -0.59
CA ALA A 417 -45.00 -16.27 -1.97
C ALA A 417 -45.40 -17.77 -2.08
N GLY A 418 -46.45 -18.19 -1.36
CA GLY A 418 -46.67 -19.59 -0.98
C GLY A 418 -48.04 -20.21 -1.23
N ASP A 419 -49.00 -19.54 -1.89
CA ASP A 419 -50.19 -20.20 -2.48
C ASP A 419 -50.98 -19.25 -3.40
N ALA A 420 -51.08 -19.55 -4.71
CA ALA A 420 -52.14 -19.13 -5.64
C ALA A 420 -51.80 -19.51 -7.11
N GLU A 421 -52.57 -20.44 -7.70
CA GLU A 421 -52.61 -20.63 -9.15
C GLU A 421 -53.71 -19.77 -9.82
N ALA A 422 -53.45 -19.36 -11.06
CA ALA A 422 -54.39 -19.04 -12.14
C ALA A 422 -55.46 -17.93 -11.94
N GLY A 423 -55.28 -16.81 -12.66
CA GLY A 423 -56.33 -15.82 -12.93
C GLY A 423 -55.86 -14.76 -13.94
N ASP A 424 -56.49 -14.72 -15.11
CA ASP A 424 -56.17 -13.81 -16.24
C ASP A 424 -57.17 -12.63 -16.25
N ALA A 425 -56.70 -11.38 -16.07
CA ALA A 425 -57.51 -10.15 -16.16
C ALA A 425 -56.67 -8.84 -16.16
N GLU A 426 -57.27 -7.75 -16.66
CA GLU A 426 -56.63 -6.46 -16.98
C GLU A 426 -56.42 -5.49 -15.79
N ALA A 427 -55.39 -4.64 -15.94
CA ALA A 427 -55.30 -3.20 -15.63
C ALA A 427 -55.63 -2.61 -14.23
N GLY A 428 -54.77 -1.69 -13.77
CA GLY A 428 -55.16 -0.55 -12.90
C GLY A 428 -54.21 -0.20 -11.75
N ASP A 429 -53.81 1.08 -11.70
CA ASP A 429 -53.27 1.87 -10.58
C ASP A 429 -52.76 1.15 -9.30
N ALA A 430 -51.43 1.13 -9.11
CA ALA A 430 -50.79 0.90 -7.80
C ALA A 430 -49.31 1.40 -7.74
N GLU A 431 -49.04 2.66 -8.07
CA GLU A 431 -47.67 3.25 -8.00
C GLU A 431 -47.70 4.65 -7.35
N ALA A 432 -48.21 4.74 -6.11
CA ALA A 432 -48.41 6.02 -5.42
C ALA A 432 -48.28 6.03 -3.87
N GLU A 433 -47.75 4.98 -3.22
CA GLU A 433 -47.56 4.94 -1.75
C GLU A 433 -46.14 4.52 -1.28
N ALA A 434 -45.13 4.64 -2.14
CA ALA A 434 -43.75 4.26 -1.82
C ALA A 434 -42.78 5.42 -1.51
N GLU A 435 -43.16 6.68 -1.77
CA GLU A 435 -42.25 7.85 -1.61
C GLU A 435 -42.33 8.56 -0.24
N GLU A 436 -43.40 8.39 0.55
CA GLU A 436 -43.66 9.22 1.74
C GLU A 436 -42.78 8.90 2.97
N VAL A 437 -42.00 7.81 2.94
CA VAL A 437 -41.21 7.34 4.12
C VAL A 437 -39.72 7.74 4.07
N VAL A 438 -39.27 8.39 2.98
CA VAL A 438 -37.84 8.74 2.79
C VAL A 438 -37.52 10.21 3.11
N SER A 439 -38.51 11.11 3.10
CA SER A 439 -38.32 12.56 3.34
C SER A 439 -37.93 12.94 4.77
N ASP A 440 -38.38 12.17 5.78
CA ASP A 440 -38.28 12.55 7.20
C ASP A 440 -36.89 12.33 7.84
N VAL A 441 -35.88 11.93 7.07
CA VAL A 441 -34.52 11.66 7.58
C VAL A 441 -33.51 12.75 7.18
N GLU A 442 -33.81 13.58 6.18
CA GLU A 442 -32.88 14.63 5.70
C GLU A 442 -33.12 16.02 6.32
N ALA A 443 -34.18 16.18 7.14
CA ALA A 443 -34.59 17.47 7.70
C ALA A 443 -33.85 17.91 8.99
N GLU A 444 -32.98 17.08 9.59
CA GLU A 444 -32.31 17.38 10.88
C GLU A 444 -30.85 17.88 10.77
N GLU A 445 -30.25 18.01 9.59
CA GLU A 445 -28.84 18.46 9.44
C GLU A 445 -28.66 19.99 9.21
N VAL A 446 -29.73 20.81 9.31
CA VAL A 446 -29.66 22.26 9.05
C VAL A 446 -30.21 23.11 10.21
N GLU A 447 -29.66 22.98 11.42
CA GLU A 447 -29.70 24.07 12.42
C GLU A 447 -28.69 23.88 13.57
N SER A 448 -27.48 24.48 13.47
CA SER A 448 -26.73 25.04 14.60
C SER A 448 -25.41 25.72 14.19
N GLY A 449 -25.23 27.00 14.51
CA GLY A 449 -23.89 27.52 14.86
C GLY A 449 -23.26 28.64 14.03
N ASP A 450 -23.92 29.80 14.00
CA ASP A 450 -23.30 31.14 13.89
C ASP A 450 -23.34 31.76 15.33
N THR A 451 -22.57 32.75 15.79
CA THR A 451 -21.76 33.80 15.13
C THR A 451 -20.40 34.05 15.87
N ASP A 452 -19.84 35.25 15.71
CA ASP A 452 -18.90 35.98 16.62
C ASP A 452 -17.40 35.69 16.57
N ALA A 453 -16.68 36.46 15.73
CA ALA A 453 -16.02 37.68 16.22
C ALA A 453 -15.39 38.53 15.09
N ALA A 454 -15.76 39.82 15.03
CA ALA A 454 -14.99 40.88 14.36
C ALA A 454 -13.88 41.40 15.34
N GLU A 455 -13.04 42.41 15.10
CA GLU A 455 -12.88 43.40 14.03
C GLU A 455 -11.45 44.00 14.17
N ALA A 456 -10.76 44.37 13.08
CA ALA A 456 -9.65 45.33 13.11
C ALA A 456 -9.27 45.84 11.70
N GLY A 457 -9.63 47.08 11.36
CA GLY A 457 -8.88 47.87 10.36
C GLY A 457 -7.51 48.32 10.94
N ASN A 458 -6.63 49.08 10.28
CA ASN A 458 -6.63 49.85 9.02
C ASN A 458 -5.12 50.18 8.73
N ALA A 459 -4.61 50.81 7.66
CA ALA A 459 -5.15 51.51 6.47
C ALA A 459 -4.03 51.64 5.38
N VAL A 460 -4.34 52.25 4.21
CA VAL A 460 -3.55 53.23 3.40
C VAL A 460 -2.03 52.98 3.22
N GLU A 461 -1.47 52.87 2.01
CA GLU A 461 -1.31 53.96 1.02
C GLU A 461 -1.55 53.58 -0.45
N ALA A 462 -1.91 54.60 -1.25
CA ALA A 462 -1.93 54.55 -2.71
C ALA A 462 -0.67 55.24 -3.28
N GLY A 463 -0.19 54.79 -4.44
CA GLY A 463 0.90 55.42 -5.19
C GLY A 463 0.66 55.22 -6.69
N ASP A 464 0.56 56.33 -7.43
CA ASP A 464 -0.02 56.40 -8.78
C ASP A 464 1.04 56.63 -9.89
N ALA A 465 0.64 56.34 -11.13
CA ALA A 465 1.15 56.70 -12.46
C ALA A 465 2.55 57.32 -12.67
N ALA A 466 3.34 56.71 -13.58
CA ALA A 466 3.89 57.27 -14.83
C ALA A 466 4.89 56.25 -15.43
N ALA A 467 4.81 55.75 -16.67
CA ALA A 467 4.72 56.43 -17.97
C ALA A 467 6.01 57.19 -18.34
N GLU A 468 6.97 56.53 -19.01
CA GLU A 468 7.89 57.22 -19.91
C GLU A 468 8.29 56.37 -21.12
N THR A 469 8.37 57.02 -22.27
CA THR A 469 8.69 56.48 -23.59
C THR A 469 10.19 56.54 -23.87
N GLY A 470 10.76 55.53 -24.54
CA GLY A 470 12.15 55.55 -24.99
C GLY A 470 12.40 54.70 -26.22
N THR A 471 12.46 55.33 -27.39
CA THR A 471 12.88 54.76 -28.68
C THR A 471 14.38 55.05 -28.91
N ILE A 472 14.98 54.43 -29.94
CA ILE A 472 16.38 54.57 -30.41
C ILE A 472 17.31 53.60 -29.65
N GLU A 473 18.11 52.74 -30.30
CA GLU A 473 18.55 52.65 -31.72
C GLU A 473 18.44 51.20 -32.27
#